data_AF-A0A2T4X554-F1
#
_entry.id   AF-A0A2T4X554-F1
#
_cell.length_a   1.000
_cell.length_b   1.000
_cell.length_c   1.000
_cell.angle_alpha   90.00
_cell.angle_beta   90.00
_cell.angle_gamma   90.00
#
_symmetry.space_group_name_H-M   'P 1'
#
loop_
_entity.id
_entity.type
_entity.pdbx_description
1 polymer ?
#
loop_
_entity_poly.entity_id
_entity_poly.type
_entity_poly.pdbx_seq_one_letter_code
_entity_poly.pdbx_strand_id
1 'polypeptide(L)'
;FAHSSGIHQDGVIKNRETYEIIDPKAVGVTESAIILTARSGRAALAYRAKNVGYELTKLQLDDVYSNFLTFADKKKEINDNDIHQIIETSNIYREIISA
;
A
#
# COMPACT_ATOMS: atom_id res chain seq x y z
N PHE A 1 12.87 0.69 9.90
CA PHE A 1 11.73 -0.25 9.76
C PHE A 1 10.47 0.46 9.30
N ALA A 2 10.57 1.55 8.53
CA ALA A 2 9.43 2.22 7.92
C ALA A 2 9.82 2.55 6.49
N HIS A 3 9.02 2.13 5.52
CA HIS A 3 9.40 2.12 4.11
C HIS A 3 8.34 2.82 3.28
N SER A 4 8.74 3.90 2.59
CA SER A 4 7.82 4.80 1.86
C SER A 4 8.03 4.84 0.35
N SER A 5 9.17 4.34 -0.16
CA SER A 5 9.44 4.28 -1.61
C SER A 5 8.99 2.94 -2.18
N GLY A 6 8.44 2.95 -3.38
CA GLY A 6 7.87 1.74 -4.00
C GLY A 6 8.87 0.58 -4.10
N ILE A 7 10.12 0.85 -4.50
CA ILE A 7 11.16 -0.19 -4.60
C ILE A 7 11.57 -0.76 -3.24
N HIS A 8 11.62 0.05 -2.18
CA HIS A 8 11.94 -0.45 -0.84
C HIS A 8 10.78 -1.27 -0.28
N GLN A 9 9.56 -0.78 -0.48
CA GLN A 9 8.34 -1.48 -0.07
C GLN A 9 8.24 -2.85 -0.74
N ASP A 10 8.42 -2.91 -2.06
CA ASP A 10 8.41 -4.15 -2.82
C ASP A 10 9.51 -5.12 -2.34
N GLY A 11 10.72 -4.63 -2.11
CA GLY A 11 11.82 -5.43 -1.57
C GLY A 11 11.51 -6.01 -0.18
N VAL A 12 10.99 -5.18 0.74
CA VAL A 12 10.65 -5.62 2.10
C VAL A 12 9.49 -6.62 2.11
N ILE A 13 8.47 -6.41 1.27
CA ILE A 13 7.32 -7.31 1.13
C ILE A 13 7.77 -8.69 0.62
N LYS A 14 8.73 -8.75 -0.31
CA LYS A 14 9.25 -10.01 -0.89
C LYS A 14 10.27 -10.71 -0.02
N ASN A 15 11.23 -9.95 0.52
CA ASN A 15 12.26 -10.43 1.42
C ASN A 15 12.72 -9.30 2.34
N ARG A 16 12.32 -9.37 3.60
CA ARG A 16 12.58 -8.37 4.64
C ARG A 16 14.07 -7.97 4.73
N GLU A 17 14.98 -8.94 4.63
CA GLU A 17 16.44 -8.74 4.77
C GLU A 17 17.03 -7.83 3.67
N THR A 18 16.32 -7.63 2.56
CA THR A 18 16.76 -6.76 1.45
C THR A 18 16.99 -5.31 1.90
N TYR A 19 16.19 -4.82 2.86
CA TYR A 19 16.28 -3.45 3.36
C TYR A 19 16.28 -3.38 4.90
N GLU A 20 16.27 -4.53 5.59
CA GLU A 20 16.34 -4.61 7.05
C GLU A 20 17.49 -5.53 7.47
N ILE A 21 18.68 -4.95 7.61
CA ILE A 21 19.93 -5.64 7.95
C ILE A 21 19.93 -6.28 9.36
N ILE A 22 19.03 -5.84 10.23
CA ILE A 22 18.87 -6.30 11.62
C ILE A 22 17.38 -6.49 11.90
N ASP A 23 17.02 -7.39 12.82
CA ASP A 23 15.63 -7.53 13.26
C ASP A 23 15.16 -6.25 13.98
N PRO A 24 14.01 -5.65 13.62
CA PRO A 24 13.43 -4.49 14.32
C PRO A 24 13.36 -4.67 15.83
N LYS A 25 13.03 -5.88 16.30
CA LYS A 25 12.85 -6.17 17.72
C LYS A 25 14.15 -6.04 18.50
N ALA A 26 15.30 -6.28 17.86
CA ALA A 26 16.61 -6.16 18.50
C ALA A 26 16.94 -4.71 18.91
N VAL A 27 16.26 -3.74 18.30
CA VAL A 27 16.43 -2.30 18.59
C VAL A 27 15.14 -1.67 19.14
N GLY A 28 14.22 -2.48 19.66
CA GLY A 28 13.01 -2.00 20.34
C GLY A 28 11.87 -1.59 19.41
N VAL A 29 11.91 -1.96 18.13
CA VAL A 29 10.80 -1.72 17.18
C VAL A 29 9.94 -2.99 17.08
N THR A 30 8.63 -2.85 17.24
CA THR A 30 7.70 -4.00 17.28
C THR A 30 7.51 -4.64 15.91
N GLU A 31 7.33 -3.82 14.88
CA GLU A 31 7.07 -4.25 13.51
C GLU A 31 7.53 -3.22 12.48
N SER A 32 7.69 -3.69 11.24
CA SER A 32 8.03 -2.84 10.10
C SER A 32 6.78 -2.24 9.47
N ALA A 33 6.84 -0.96 9.12
CA ALA A 33 5.73 -0.22 8.52
C ALA A 33 5.93 -0.03 7.01
N ILE A 34 4.85 -0.25 6.25
CA ILE A 34 4.72 0.16 4.84
C ILE A 34 3.88 1.44 4.83
N ILE A 35 4.53 2.58 4.55
CA ILE A 35 3.88 3.91 4.54
C ILE A 35 3.52 4.27 3.10
N LEU A 36 2.24 4.36 2.78
CA LEU A 36 1.81 4.71 1.44
C LEU A 36 2.00 6.20 1.17
N THR A 37 2.75 6.53 0.11
CA THR A 37 2.99 7.89 -0.38
C THR A 37 2.84 7.94 -1.90
N ALA A 38 2.94 9.12 -2.52
CA ALA A 38 2.93 9.23 -3.99
C ALA A 38 4.09 8.48 -4.69
N ARG A 39 5.11 8.06 -3.93
CA ARG A 39 6.23 7.23 -4.41
C ARG A 39 5.99 5.74 -4.23
N SER A 40 4.88 5.35 -3.60
CA SER A 40 4.53 3.95 -3.40
C SER A 40 4.10 3.31 -4.71
N GLY A 41 4.52 2.06 -4.89
CA GLY A 41 4.13 1.26 -6.05
C GLY A 41 2.83 0.50 -5.82
N ARG A 42 2.33 -0.10 -6.90
CA ARG A 42 1.17 -1.00 -6.90
C ARG A 42 1.27 -2.13 -5.88
N ALA A 43 2.44 -2.72 -5.70
CA ALA A 43 2.65 -3.80 -4.72
C ALA A 43 2.36 -3.35 -3.28
N ALA A 44 2.81 -2.14 -2.91
CA ALA A 44 2.55 -1.58 -1.59
C ALA A 44 1.06 -1.24 -1.40
N LEU A 45 0.42 -0.67 -2.43
CA LEU A 45 -1.01 -0.39 -2.42
C LEU A 45 -1.83 -1.68 -2.30
N ALA A 46 -1.53 -2.70 -3.09
CA ALA A 46 -2.21 -3.99 -3.03
C ALA A 46 -2.02 -4.68 -1.67
N TYR A 47 -0.82 -4.64 -1.11
CA TYR A 47 -0.53 -5.18 0.22
C TYR A 47 -1.40 -4.51 1.29
N ARG A 48 -1.48 -3.17 1.29
CA ARG A 48 -2.30 -2.44 2.27
C ARG A 48 -3.80 -2.60 2.00
N ALA A 49 -4.23 -2.61 0.74
CA ALA A 49 -5.62 -2.87 0.35
C ALA A 49 -6.09 -4.24 0.85
N LYS A 50 -5.24 -5.28 0.72
CA LYS A 50 -5.53 -6.62 1.25
C LYS A 50 -5.66 -6.61 2.78
N ASN A 51 -4.80 -5.87 3.48
CA ASN A 51 -4.87 -5.77 4.94
C ASN A 51 -6.14 -5.11 5.46
N VAL A 52 -6.80 -4.27 4.65
CA VAL A 52 -8.08 -3.62 4.99
C VAL A 52 -9.29 -4.30 4.33
N GLY A 53 -9.09 -5.46 3.70
CA GLY A 53 -10.18 -6.34 3.22
C GLY A 53 -10.44 -6.35 1.72
N TYR A 54 -9.60 -5.72 0.89
CA TYR A 54 -9.75 -5.71 -0.58
C TYR A 54 -8.68 -6.54 -1.28
N GLU A 55 -9.09 -7.64 -1.90
CA GLU A 55 -8.22 -8.43 -2.77
C GLU A 55 -8.42 -8.01 -4.23
N LEU A 56 -7.59 -7.06 -4.68
CA LEU A 56 -7.69 -6.50 -6.02
C LEU A 56 -6.98 -7.40 -7.04
N THR A 57 -7.66 -7.69 -8.14
CA THR A 57 -7.01 -8.23 -9.33
C THR A 57 -6.03 -7.21 -9.92
N LYS A 58 -5.14 -7.66 -10.82
CA LYS A 58 -4.19 -6.76 -11.50
C LYS A 58 -4.89 -5.61 -12.22
N LEU A 59 -5.99 -5.90 -12.92
CA LEU A 59 -6.75 -4.88 -13.67
C LEU A 59 -7.44 -3.88 -12.72
N GLN A 60 -8.03 -4.37 -11.62
CA GLN A 60 -8.63 -3.49 -10.63
C GLN A 60 -7.59 -2.60 -9.93
N LEU A 61 -6.43 -3.18 -9.62
CA LEU A 61 -5.32 -2.44 -9.02
C LEU A 61 -4.80 -1.34 -9.95
N ASP A 62 -4.74 -1.57 -11.26
CA ASP A 62 -4.31 -0.56 -12.23
C ASP A 62 -5.25 0.66 -12.26
N ASP A 63 -6.58 0.45 -12.17
CA ASP A 63 -7.56 1.54 -12.07
C ASP A 63 -7.44 2.29 -10.74
N VAL A 64 -7.49 1.55 -9.62
CA VAL A 64 -7.41 2.11 -8.26
C VAL A 64 -6.10 2.87 -8.04
N TYR A 65 -4.99 2.44 -8.65
CA TYR A 65 -3.69 3.09 -8.54
C TYR A 65 -3.70 4.54 -9.05
N SER A 66 -4.48 4.84 -10.09
CA SER A 66 -4.58 6.20 -10.63
C SER A 66 -5.27 7.15 -9.64
N ASN A 67 -6.33 6.67 -8.98
CA ASN A 67 -6.99 7.41 -7.90
C ASN A 67 -6.07 7.56 -6.69
N PHE A 68 -5.37 6.49 -6.31
CA PHE A 68 -4.40 6.50 -5.22
C PHE A 68 -3.36 7.63 -5.38
N LEU A 69 -2.76 7.77 -6.57
CA LEU A 69 -1.77 8.83 -6.82
C LEU A 69 -2.37 10.23 -6.58
N THR A 70 -3.60 10.45 -7.03
CA THR A 70 -4.29 11.74 -6.83
C THR A 70 -4.51 12.06 -5.34
N PHE A 71 -4.84 11.04 -4.53
CA PHE A 71 -4.97 11.21 -3.09
C PHE A 71 -3.59 11.43 -2.42
N ALA A 72 -2.60 10.63 -2.80
CA ALA A 72 -1.28 10.65 -2.19
C ALA A 72 -0.52 11.95 -2.46
N ASP A 73 -0.69 12.54 -3.65
CA ASP A 73 -0.14 13.85 -4.00
C ASP A 73 -0.71 14.97 -3.11
N LYS A 74 -1.99 14.86 -2.70
CA LYS A 74 -2.65 15.86 -1.85
C LYS A 74 -2.34 15.68 -0.37
N LYS A 75 -2.37 14.43 0.12
CA LYS A 75 -2.34 14.11 1.56
C LYS A 75 -0.95 13.72 2.09
N LYS A 76 0.03 13.53 1.19
CA LYS A 76 1.42 13.06 1.44
C LYS A 76 1.53 11.62 1.95
N GLU A 77 0.66 11.23 2.88
CA GLU A 77 0.55 9.86 3.41
C GLU A 77 -0.90 9.38 3.35
N ILE A 78 -1.06 8.11 2.97
CA ILE A 78 -2.36 7.44 2.83
C ILE A 78 -2.51 6.41 3.95
N ASN A 79 -3.57 6.54 4.74
CA ASN A 79 -3.92 5.60 5.79
C ASN A 79 -5.04 4.64 5.35
N ASP A 80 -5.43 3.72 6.23
CA ASP A 80 -6.41 2.68 5.91
C ASP A 80 -7.80 3.24 5.56
N ASN A 81 -8.22 4.31 6.24
CA ASN A 81 -9.48 4.98 5.91
C ASN A 81 -9.43 5.63 4.53
N ASP A 82 -8.27 6.17 4.14
CA ASP A 82 -8.08 6.71 2.80
C ASP A 82 -8.14 5.62 1.72
N ILE A 83 -7.70 4.39 2.02
CA ILE A 83 -7.81 3.26 1.09
C ILE A 83 -9.27 2.94 0.79
N HIS A 84 -10.13 2.90 1.82
CA HIS A 84 -11.58 2.74 1.64
C HIS A 84 -12.15 3.84 0.72
N GLN A 85 -11.80 5.10 0.98
CA GLN A 85 -12.25 6.23 0.16
C GLN A 85 -11.73 6.17 -1.28
N ILE A 86 -10.47 5.80 -1.49
CA ILE A 86 -9.87 5.65 -2.83
C ILE A 86 -10.61 4.58 -3.64
N ILE A 87 -10.99 3.48 -3.00
CA ILE A 87 -11.72 2.37 -3.63
C ILE A 87 -13.18 2.76 -3.89
N GLU A 88 -13.87 3.37 -2.93
CA GLU A 88 -15.26 3.84 -3.09
C GLU A 88 -15.42 4.89 -4.20
N THR A 89 -14.39 5.72 -4.40
CA THR A 89 -14.37 6.76 -5.45
C THR A 89 -13.85 6.26 -6.79
N SER A 90 -13.41 5.00 -6.90
CA SER A 90 -13.01 4.40 -8.18
C SER A 90 -14.23 4.03 -9.02
N ASN A 91 -14.08 4.15 -10.33
CA ASN A 91 -15.13 3.83 -11.30
C ASN A 91 -15.52 2.35 -11.28
N ILE A 92 -14.63 1.49 -10.77
CA ILE A 92 -14.83 0.04 -10.68
C ILE A 92 -15.28 -0.40 -9.28
N TYR A 93 -15.67 0.52 -8.39
CA TYR A 93 -16.08 0.19 -7.02
C TYR A 93 -17.11 -0.95 -6.97
N ARG A 94 -18.12 -0.90 -7.86
CA ARG A 94 -19.17 -1.93 -7.94
C ARG A 94 -18.61 -3.31 -8.31
N GLU A 95 -17.60 -3.37 -9.16
CA GLU A 95 -16.95 -4.62 -9.56
C GLU A 95 -16.12 -5.21 -8.42
N ILE A 96 -15.48 -4.34 -7.62
CA ILE A 96 -14.67 -4.76 -6.47
C ILE A 96 -15.55 -5.39 -5.38
N ILE A 97 -16.72 -4.81 -5.07
CA ILE A 97 -17.59 -5.30 -3.99
C ILE A 97 -18.52 -6.46 -4.40
N SER A 98 -18.65 -6.73 -5.70
CA SER A 98 -19.52 -7.79 -6.21
C SER A 98 -18.78 -9.11 -6.45
N ALA A 99 -17.47 -9.14 -6.20
CA ALA A 99 -16.60 -10.31 -6.31
C ALA A 99 -16.46 -11.03 -4.95
#